data_AF-A0A9X3J144-F1
#
_entry.id   AF-A0A9X3J144-F1
#
_cell.length_a   1.000
_cell.length_b   1.000
_cell.length_c   1.000
_cell.angle_alpha   90.00
_cell.angle_beta   90.00
_cell.angle_gamma   90.00
#
_symmetry.space_group_name_H-M   'P 1'
#
loop_
_entity.id
_entity.type
_entity.pdbx_description
1 polymer ?
#
loop_
_entity_poly.entity_id
_entity_poly.type
_entity_poly.pdbx_seq_one_letter_code
_entity_poly.pdbx_strand_id
1 'polypeptide(L)'
;MKPLAAEVAGAEPGLAEEIDAAFAAGEAALASGDPTAIDKALLPGHEIVEKSWFRLAHRRLTSALAEAKEKADPVPLARARGVFEDLRDRLKDRNTPGIAVVDVALAAAPDKVDADTIEREIALALVKRARKYCDEALTPAAKGPLGSAAAMATAAEGVAYTRVVLPDMSQKLKDQGFDAAAHLQAWQGYGEAIAEGDADEAKRLSAELVQWNCAYQRALAIRECTSSADEVSAKAP
;
A
#
# COMPACT_ATOMS: atom_id res chain seq x y z
N MET A 1 1.07 -22.41 19.52
CA MET A 1 0.84 -21.09 18.89
C MET A 1 2.00 -20.17 19.25
N LYS A 2 2.77 -19.69 18.29
CA LYS A 2 3.62 -18.51 18.55
C LYS A 2 2.68 -17.31 18.71
N PRO A 3 2.83 -16.46 19.73
CA PRO A 3 1.98 -15.29 19.88
C PRO A 3 2.16 -14.37 18.66
N LEU A 4 1.04 -13.79 18.20
CA LEU A 4 0.96 -12.91 17.02
C LEU A 4 2.05 -11.81 17.03
N ALA A 5 2.38 -11.31 18.22
CA ALA A 5 3.44 -10.32 18.46
C ALA A 5 4.85 -10.80 18.07
N ALA A 6 5.18 -12.08 18.26
CA ALA A 6 6.49 -12.64 17.91
C ALA A 6 6.65 -12.89 16.40
N GLU A 7 5.56 -13.12 15.67
CA GLU A 7 5.56 -13.16 14.21
C GLU A 7 5.61 -11.75 13.60
N VAL A 8 4.99 -10.75 14.25
CA VAL A 8 5.02 -9.35 13.77
C VAL A 8 6.39 -8.71 14.03
N ALA A 9 6.98 -8.93 15.21
CA ALA A 9 8.26 -8.32 15.62
C ALA A 9 9.48 -8.76 14.78
N GLY A 10 9.41 -9.92 14.11
CA GLY A 10 10.49 -10.42 13.24
C GLY A 10 10.24 -10.25 11.75
N ALA A 11 9.01 -9.89 11.35
CA ALA A 11 8.62 -9.91 9.94
C ALA A 11 8.85 -8.56 9.24
N GLU A 12 8.42 -7.44 9.83
CA GLU A 12 8.45 -6.09 9.23
C GLU A 12 9.44 -5.16 9.96
N PRO A 13 10.73 -5.16 9.59
CA PRO A 13 11.68 -4.20 10.15
C PRO A 13 11.20 -2.76 9.96
N GLY A 14 11.21 -1.96 11.03
CA GLY A 14 10.84 -0.54 10.98
C GLY A 14 9.35 -0.25 11.19
N LEU A 15 8.45 -1.24 11.13
CA LEU A 15 7.01 -0.95 11.24
C LEU A 15 6.59 -0.54 12.66
N ALA A 16 7.16 -1.18 13.69
CA ALA A 16 6.88 -0.80 15.06
C ALA A 16 7.39 0.63 15.34
N GLU A 17 8.59 0.94 14.86
CA GLU A 17 9.21 2.26 14.97
C GLU A 17 8.39 3.34 14.25
N GLU A 18 7.81 3.03 13.09
CA GLU A 18 6.92 3.95 12.37
C GLU A 18 5.62 4.25 13.14
N ILE A 19 5.01 3.22 13.75
CA ILE A 19 3.79 3.36 14.56
C ILE A 19 4.10 4.15 15.84
N ASP A 20 5.19 3.81 16.53
CA ASP A 20 5.62 4.49 17.75
C ASP A 20 5.96 5.96 17.47
N ALA A 21 6.61 6.25 16.34
CA ALA A 21 6.89 7.62 15.93
C ALA A 21 5.60 8.42 15.66
N ALA A 22 4.59 7.80 15.04
CA ALA A 22 3.29 8.45 14.82
C ALA A 22 2.57 8.76 16.15
N PHE A 23 2.59 7.83 17.11
CA PHE A 23 2.04 8.09 18.45
C PHE A 23 2.80 9.17 19.21
N ALA A 24 4.14 9.13 19.19
CA ALA A 24 4.97 10.14 19.86
C ALA A 24 4.76 11.54 19.27
N ALA A 25 4.64 11.65 17.94
CA ALA A 25 4.31 12.91 17.28
C ALA A 25 2.92 13.43 17.68
N GLY A 26 1.93 12.53 17.77
CA GLY A 26 0.58 12.85 18.23
C GLY A 26 0.55 13.35 19.69
N GLU A 27 1.27 12.68 20.59
CA GLU A 27 1.39 13.07 22.00
C GLU A 27 2.04 14.45 22.14
N ALA A 28 3.15 14.69 21.43
CA ALA A 28 3.82 15.98 21.44
C ALA A 28 2.93 17.11 20.90
N ALA A 29 2.16 16.84 19.83
CA ALA A 29 1.23 17.81 19.28
C ALA A 29 0.07 18.11 20.23
N LEU A 30 -0.51 17.10 20.89
CA LEU A 30 -1.54 17.29 21.92
C LEU A 30 -1.03 18.13 23.10
N ALA A 31 0.21 17.90 23.53
CA ALA A 31 0.83 18.68 24.60
C ALA A 31 1.05 20.16 24.24
N SER A 32 1.17 20.48 22.95
CA SER A 32 1.33 21.88 22.49
C SER A 32 0.06 22.72 22.67
N GLY A 33 -1.12 22.09 22.65
CA GLY A 33 -2.41 22.77 22.69
C GLY A 33 -2.76 23.58 21.44
N ASP A 34 -1.89 23.63 20.42
CA ASP A 34 -2.17 24.30 19.14
C ASP A 34 -3.01 23.39 18.24
N PRO A 35 -4.27 23.75 17.92
CA PRO A 35 -5.13 22.95 17.05
C PRO A 35 -4.49 22.65 15.69
N THR A 36 -3.70 23.57 15.15
CA THR A 36 -3.05 23.39 13.84
C THR A 36 -1.97 22.32 13.91
N ALA A 37 -1.14 22.36 14.95
CA ALA A 37 -0.11 21.35 15.18
C ALA A 37 -0.72 19.98 15.45
N ILE A 38 -1.83 19.93 16.21
CA ILE A 38 -2.59 18.72 16.49
C ILE A 38 -3.09 18.09 15.19
N ASP A 39 -3.77 18.85 14.32
CA ASP A 39 -4.31 18.33 13.07
C ASP A 39 -3.20 17.80 12.15
N LYS A 40 -2.10 18.54 12.01
CA LYS A 40 -0.97 18.16 11.16
C LYS A 40 -0.21 16.92 11.66
N ALA A 41 -0.30 16.60 12.95
CA ALA A 41 0.27 15.38 13.50
C ALA A 41 -0.72 14.20 13.44
N LEU A 42 -1.95 14.39 13.89
CA LEU A 42 -2.90 13.30 14.08
C LEU A 42 -3.46 12.75 12.78
N LEU A 43 -3.79 13.60 11.80
CA LEU A 43 -4.40 13.12 10.56
C LEU A 43 -3.43 12.28 9.71
N PRO A 44 -2.19 12.71 9.44
CA PRO A 44 -1.22 11.85 8.77
C PRO A 44 -0.81 10.64 9.62
N GLY A 45 -0.68 10.81 10.94
CA GLY A 45 -0.38 9.72 11.87
C GLY A 45 -1.44 8.62 11.86
N HIS A 46 -2.72 9.00 11.76
CA HIS A 46 -3.84 8.07 11.58
C HIS A 46 -3.66 7.21 10.32
N GLU A 47 -3.33 7.83 9.18
CA GLU A 47 -3.10 7.09 7.94
C GLU A 47 -1.90 6.13 8.06
N ILE A 48 -0.81 6.53 8.73
CA ILE A 48 0.33 5.64 8.98
C ILE A 48 -0.11 4.41 9.77
N VAL A 49 -0.82 4.60 10.88
CA VAL A 49 -1.24 3.50 11.77
C VAL A 49 -2.28 2.61 11.09
N GLU A 50 -3.34 3.20 10.53
CA GLU A 50 -4.44 2.47 9.92
C GLU A 50 -3.97 1.69 8.68
N LYS A 51 -3.22 2.34 7.78
CA LYS A 51 -2.86 1.72 6.49
C LYS A 51 -1.71 0.74 6.62
N SER A 52 -0.90 0.85 7.67
CA SER A 52 0.11 -0.18 8.00
C SER A 52 -0.50 -1.56 8.29
N TRP A 53 -1.77 -1.61 8.70
CA TRP A 53 -2.51 -2.88 8.79
C TRP A 53 -2.50 -3.66 7.47
N PHE A 54 -2.53 -2.99 6.32
CA PHE A 54 -2.53 -3.67 5.02
C PHE A 54 -1.23 -4.40 4.73
N ARG A 55 -0.08 -3.89 5.22
CA ARG A 55 1.21 -4.61 5.15
C ARG A 55 1.15 -5.91 5.93
N LEU A 56 0.60 -5.85 7.15
CA LEU A 56 0.42 -7.01 8.01
C LEU A 56 -0.55 -8.02 7.39
N ALA A 57 -1.71 -7.57 6.92
CA ALA A 57 -2.71 -8.42 6.28
C ALA A 57 -2.15 -9.09 5.01
N HIS A 58 -1.48 -8.35 4.13
CA HIS A 58 -0.84 -8.92 2.94
C HIS A 58 0.17 -10.02 3.29
N ARG A 59 0.99 -9.81 4.33
CA ARG A 59 1.96 -10.82 4.77
C ARG A 59 1.33 -12.04 5.43
N ARG A 60 0.27 -11.82 6.21
CA ARG A 60 -0.52 -12.90 6.81
C ARG A 60 -1.15 -13.77 5.74
N LEU A 61 -1.68 -13.14 4.69
CA LEU A 61 -2.22 -13.82 3.52
C LEU A 61 -1.15 -14.68 2.83
N THR A 62 -0.04 -14.07 2.41
CA THR A 62 1.03 -14.78 1.69
C THR A 62 1.67 -15.91 2.51
N SER A 63 1.91 -15.69 3.80
CA SER A 63 2.42 -16.72 4.71
C SER A 63 1.44 -17.89 4.86
N ALA A 64 0.15 -17.60 4.98
CA ALA A 64 -0.88 -18.63 5.09
C ALA A 64 -1.06 -19.43 3.79
N LEU A 65 -0.94 -18.77 2.63
CA LEU A 65 -0.95 -19.41 1.31
C LEU A 65 0.26 -20.36 1.14
N ALA A 66 1.46 -19.90 1.52
CA ALA A 66 2.66 -20.72 1.48
C ALA A 66 2.54 -21.95 2.40
N GLU A 67 2.06 -21.76 3.63
CA GLU A 67 1.86 -22.87 4.58
C GLU A 67 0.79 -23.86 4.09
N ALA A 68 -0.32 -23.38 3.51
CA ALA A 68 -1.37 -24.22 2.94
C ALA A 68 -0.81 -25.15 1.86
N LYS A 69 0.02 -24.58 0.97
CA LYS A 69 0.62 -25.29 -0.16
C LYS A 69 1.69 -26.30 0.29
N GLU A 70 2.58 -25.88 1.18
CA GLU A 70 3.67 -26.73 1.69
C GLU A 70 3.13 -27.97 2.43
N LYS A 71 2.09 -27.78 3.25
CA LYS A 71 1.55 -28.83 4.12
C LYS A 71 0.33 -29.54 3.54
N ALA A 72 -0.15 -29.11 2.37
CA ALA A 72 -1.45 -29.49 1.81
C ALA A 72 -2.59 -29.37 2.85
N ASP A 73 -2.55 -28.34 3.69
CA ASP A 73 -3.42 -28.17 4.85
C ASP A 73 -4.56 -27.16 4.55
N PRO A 74 -5.84 -27.54 4.73
CA PRO A 74 -6.96 -26.62 4.55
C PRO A 74 -7.05 -25.51 5.62
N VAL A 75 -6.44 -25.66 6.80
CA VAL A 75 -6.55 -24.68 7.90
C VAL A 75 -5.82 -23.36 7.58
N PRO A 76 -4.55 -23.35 7.13
CA PRO A 76 -3.92 -22.13 6.62
C PRO A 76 -4.70 -21.49 5.45
N LEU A 77 -5.26 -22.28 4.54
CA LEU A 77 -6.05 -21.74 3.43
C LEU A 77 -7.34 -21.04 3.93
N ALA A 78 -8.02 -21.60 4.93
CA ALA A 78 -9.16 -20.94 5.56
C ALA A 78 -8.77 -19.62 6.25
N ARG A 79 -7.59 -19.55 6.86
CA ARG A 79 -7.05 -18.28 7.42
C ARG A 79 -6.75 -17.27 6.30
N ALA A 80 -6.16 -17.69 5.20
CA ALA A 80 -5.92 -16.85 4.03
C ALA A 80 -7.24 -16.23 3.50
N ARG A 81 -8.32 -17.02 3.42
CA ARG A 81 -9.66 -16.52 3.07
C ARG A 81 -10.15 -15.43 4.01
N GLY A 82 -10.06 -15.65 5.33
CA GLY A 82 -10.45 -14.65 6.32
C GLY A 82 -9.67 -13.34 6.17
N VAL A 83 -8.36 -13.42 5.95
CA VAL A 83 -7.52 -12.23 5.74
C VAL A 83 -7.84 -11.53 4.41
N PHE A 84 -8.17 -12.28 3.35
CA PHE A 84 -8.56 -11.67 2.08
C PHE A 84 -9.87 -10.88 2.20
N GLU A 85 -10.84 -11.32 3.01
CA GLU A 85 -12.06 -10.54 3.23
C GLU A 85 -11.78 -9.14 3.80
N ASP A 86 -10.77 -9.00 4.67
CA ASP A 86 -10.32 -7.69 5.19
C ASP A 86 -9.68 -6.82 4.09
N LEU A 87 -9.11 -7.43 3.05
CA LEU A 87 -8.48 -6.75 1.91
C LEU A 87 -9.43 -6.54 0.72
N ARG A 88 -10.54 -7.26 0.67
CA ARG A 88 -11.48 -7.32 -0.47
C ARG A 88 -11.93 -5.94 -0.94
N ASP A 89 -12.23 -5.07 0.02
CA ASP A 89 -12.67 -3.70 -0.27
C ASP A 89 -11.59 -2.82 -0.90
N ARG A 90 -10.31 -3.18 -0.77
CA ARG A 90 -9.23 -2.44 -1.44
C ARG A 90 -9.22 -2.67 -2.94
N LEU A 91 -9.72 -3.82 -3.40
CA LEU A 91 -9.84 -4.15 -4.81
C LEU A 91 -11.04 -3.46 -5.47
N LYS A 92 -12.10 -3.13 -4.72
CA LYS A 92 -13.26 -2.40 -5.28
C LYS A 92 -12.84 -1.09 -5.95
N ASP A 93 -13.43 -0.83 -7.11
CA ASP A 93 -13.20 0.33 -7.99
C ASP A 93 -11.77 0.47 -8.52
N ARG A 94 -10.92 -0.54 -8.33
CA ARG A 94 -9.53 -0.56 -8.78
C ARG A 94 -9.19 -1.83 -9.53
N ASN A 95 -9.70 -2.95 -9.05
CA ASN A 95 -9.66 -4.26 -9.65
C ASN A 95 -10.87 -5.10 -9.17
N THR A 96 -12.09 -4.60 -9.34
CA THR A 96 -13.31 -5.28 -8.88
C THR A 96 -13.44 -6.69 -9.47
N PRO A 97 -13.14 -6.94 -10.76
CA PRO A 97 -13.15 -8.30 -11.29
C PRO A 97 -12.15 -9.24 -10.63
N GLY A 98 -11.00 -8.72 -10.19
CA GLY A 98 -9.97 -9.49 -9.50
C GLY A 98 -10.46 -10.15 -8.21
N ILE A 99 -11.51 -9.60 -7.57
CA ILE A 99 -12.14 -10.22 -6.39
C ILE A 99 -12.62 -11.64 -6.70
N ALA A 100 -13.32 -11.83 -7.83
CA ALA A 100 -13.82 -13.15 -8.21
C ALA A 100 -12.68 -14.11 -8.57
N VAL A 101 -11.59 -13.59 -9.15
CA VAL A 101 -10.38 -14.39 -9.45
C VAL A 101 -9.74 -14.90 -8.16
N VAL A 102 -9.59 -14.03 -7.16
CA VAL A 102 -9.03 -14.40 -5.85
C VAL A 102 -9.96 -15.37 -5.10
N ASP A 103 -11.27 -15.13 -5.11
CA ASP A 103 -12.26 -16.03 -4.51
C ASP A 103 -12.14 -17.47 -5.09
N VAL A 104 -12.00 -17.59 -6.41
CA VAL A 104 -11.80 -18.89 -7.08
C VAL A 104 -10.46 -19.52 -6.70
N ALA A 105 -9.37 -18.75 -6.71
CA ALA A 105 -8.05 -19.26 -6.35
C ALA A 105 -8.03 -19.77 -4.90
N LEU A 106 -8.64 -19.02 -3.98
CA LEU A 106 -8.75 -19.40 -2.58
C LEU A 106 -9.68 -20.60 -2.35
N ALA A 107 -10.63 -20.88 -3.25
CA ALA A 107 -11.52 -22.04 -3.18
C ALA A 107 -10.85 -23.36 -3.61
N ALA A 108 -9.66 -23.31 -4.23
CA ALA A 108 -8.93 -24.48 -4.69
C ALA A 108 -8.50 -25.42 -3.54
N ALA A 109 -8.04 -26.63 -3.89
CA ALA A 109 -7.37 -27.51 -2.94
C ALA A 109 -6.07 -26.84 -2.42
N PRO A 110 -5.66 -27.08 -1.16
CA PRO A 110 -4.50 -26.41 -0.56
C PRO A 110 -3.19 -26.55 -1.36
N ASP A 111 -2.94 -27.72 -1.94
CA ASP A 111 -1.77 -28.01 -2.77
C ASP A 111 -1.88 -27.45 -4.21
N LYS A 112 -3.05 -26.89 -4.56
CA LYS A 112 -3.36 -26.32 -5.87
C LYS A 112 -3.63 -24.82 -5.83
N VAL A 113 -3.50 -24.17 -4.67
CA VAL A 113 -3.69 -22.72 -4.56
C VAL A 113 -2.66 -21.97 -5.42
N ASP A 114 -3.16 -21.02 -6.21
CA ASP A 114 -2.35 -20.15 -7.06
C ASP A 114 -2.07 -18.83 -6.30
N ALA A 115 -1.02 -18.85 -5.48
CA ALA A 115 -0.61 -17.70 -4.68
C ALA A 115 -0.17 -16.52 -5.57
N ASP A 116 0.51 -16.79 -6.68
CA ASP A 116 1.02 -15.76 -7.59
C ASP A 116 -0.14 -14.97 -8.22
N THR A 117 -1.22 -15.65 -8.62
CA THR A 117 -2.43 -14.99 -9.10
C THR A 117 -3.05 -14.12 -8.00
N ILE A 118 -3.15 -14.61 -6.76
CA ILE A 118 -3.74 -13.83 -5.66
C ILE A 118 -2.91 -12.56 -5.38
N GLU A 119 -1.59 -12.70 -5.26
CA GLU A 119 -0.68 -11.58 -5.03
C GLU A 119 -0.76 -10.56 -6.18
N ARG A 120 -0.84 -11.04 -7.43
CA ARG A 120 -1.00 -10.18 -8.60
C ARG A 120 -2.28 -9.36 -8.55
N GLU A 121 -3.43 -9.98 -8.27
CA GLU A 121 -4.71 -9.26 -8.23
C GLU A 121 -4.77 -8.18 -7.13
N ILE A 122 -4.11 -8.44 -6.00
CA ILE A 122 -3.95 -7.45 -4.92
C ILE A 122 -3.00 -6.34 -5.38
N ALA A 123 -1.85 -6.68 -5.96
CA ALA A 123 -0.87 -5.70 -6.45
C ALA A 123 -1.49 -4.72 -7.45
N LEU A 124 -2.33 -5.19 -8.38
CA LEU A 124 -3.06 -4.35 -9.33
C LEU A 124 -3.86 -3.24 -8.64
N ALA A 125 -4.60 -3.58 -7.58
CA ALA A 125 -5.41 -2.61 -6.87
C ALA A 125 -4.54 -1.63 -6.06
N LEU A 126 -3.52 -2.15 -5.38
CA LEU A 126 -2.67 -1.35 -4.50
C LEU A 126 -1.77 -0.38 -5.26
N VAL A 127 -1.22 -0.76 -6.41
CA VAL A 127 -0.42 0.16 -7.24
C VAL A 127 -1.26 1.32 -7.78
N LYS A 128 -2.53 1.10 -8.12
CA LYS A 128 -3.43 2.18 -8.55
C LYS A 128 -3.74 3.14 -7.40
N ARG A 129 -3.87 2.62 -6.18
CA ARG A 129 -4.01 3.44 -4.97
C ARG A 129 -2.72 4.24 -4.71
N ALA A 130 -1.56 3.61 -4.71
CA ALA A 130 -0.28 4.32 -4.57
C ALA A 130 -0.11 5.41 -5.65
N ARG A 131 -0.43 5.09 -6.92
CA ARG A 131 -0.45 6.07 -8.01
C ARG A 131 -1.36 7.25 -7.70
N LYS A 132 -2.60 7.05 -7.21
CA LYS A 132 -3.51 8.13 -6.81
C LYS A 132 -2.82 9.16 -5.92
N TYR A 133 -2.08 8.69 -4.92
CA TYR A 133 -1.45 9.55 -3.92
C TYR A 133 -0.16 10.22 -4.39
N CYS A 134 0.37 9.85 -5.55
CA CYS A 134 1.54 10.51 -6.12
C CYS A 134 1.24 11.97 -6.50
N ASP A 135 -0.01 12.35 -6.79
CA ASP A 135 -0.38 13.70 -7.22
C ASP A 135 -1.63 14.27 -6.55
N GLU A 136 -2.37 13.50 -5.73
CA GLU A 136 -3.60 13.99 -5.08
C GLU A 136 -3.36 15.22 -4.18
N ALA A 137 -2.23 15.27 -3.47
CA ALA A 137 -1.85 16.42 -2.64
C ALA A 137 -1.67 17.72 -3.45
N LEU A 138 -1.26 17.59 -4.72
CA LEU A 138 -1.05 18.71 -5.65
C LEU A 138 -2.36 19.26 -6.23
N THR A 139 -3.50 18.66 -5.86
CA THR A 139 -4.83 19.09 -6.30
C THR A 139 -5.60 19.69 -5.12
N PRO A 140 -5.53 21.02 -4.87
CA PRO A 140 -6.08 21.62 -3.66
C PRO A 140 -7.58 21.39 -3.46
N ALA A 141 -8.33 21.25 -4.56
CA ALA A 141 -9.76 20.94 -4.51
C ALA A 141 -10.06 19.57 -3.86
N ALA A 142 -9.11 18.63 -3.88
CA ALA A 142 -9.28 17.31 -3.30
C ALA A 142 -8.89 17.26 -1.81
N LYS A 143 -7.83 17.98 -1.42
CA LYS A 143 -7.14 17.77 -0.13
C LYS A 143 -6.68 19.05 0.58
N GLY A 144 -7.14 20.22 0.14
CA GLY A 144 -6.67 21.50 0.67
C GLY A 144 -5.29 21.90 0.13
N PRO A 145 -4.79 23.08 0.51
CA PRO A 145 -3.49 23.55 0.05
C PRO A 145 -2.35 22.68 0.59
N LEU A 146 -1.17 22.77 -0.04
CA LEU A 146 0.05 22.24 0.54
C LEU A 146 0.29 22.85 1.93
N GLY A 147 0.94 22.07 2.80
CA GLY A 147 1.12 22.38 4.21
C GLY A 147 -0.11 22.09 5.07
N SER A 148 -1.24 21.69 4.49
CA SER A 148 -2.42 21.25 5.26
C SER A 148 -2.29 19.79 5.73
N ALA A 149 -2.95 19.47 6.85
CA ALA A 149 -2.99 18.11 7.39
C ALA A 149 -3.53 17.10 6.37
N ALA A 150 -4.56 17.49 5.60
CA ALA A 150 -5.17 16.63 4.60
C ALA A 150 -4.24 16.38 3.39
N ALA A 151 -3.44 17.36 2.97
CA ALA A 151 -2.40 17.15 1.98
C ALA A 151 -1.30 16.22 2.51
N MET A 152 -0.82 16.43 3.74
CA MET A 152 0.20 15.57 4.36
C MET A 152 -0.26 14.11 4.50
N ALA A 153 -1.53 13.90 4.87
CA ALA A 153 -2.11 12.57 5.01
C ALA A 153 -2.11 11.76 3.69
N THR A 154 -2.19 12.44 2.55
CA THR A 154 -2.16 11.76 1.24
C THR A 154 -0.82 11.11 0.95
N ALA A 155 0.30 11.79 1.26
CA ALA A 155 1.63 11.21 1.09
C ALA A 155 1.85 10.02 2.03
N ALA A 156 1.37 10.13 3.28
CA ALA A 156 1.40 9.05 4.26
C ALA A 156 0.62 7.81 3.77
N GLU A 157 -0.57 7.99 3.20
CA GLU A 157 -1.35 6.88 2.64
C GLU A 157 -0.67 6.28 1.38
N GLY A 158 -0.09 7.12 0.52
CA GLY A 158 0.64 6.68 -0.69
C GLY A 158 1.85 5.79 -0.38
N VAL A 159 2.68 6.18 0.59
CA VAL A 159 3.84 5.37 1.01
C VAL A 159 3.41 4.06 1.67
N ALA A 160 2.30 4.05 2.41
CA ALA A 160 1.78 2.84 3.04
C ALA A 160 1.41 1.76 2.00
N TYR A 161 0.69 2.11 0.93
CA TYR A 161 0.41 1.17 -0.16
C TYR A 161 1.67 0.78 -0.94
N THR A 162 2.56 1.74 -1.20
CA THR A 162 3.82 1.48 -1.91
C THR A 162 4.64 0.41 -1.20
N ARG A 163 4.75 0.48 0.13
CA ARG A 163 5.51 -0.51 0.92
C ARG A 163 4.96 -1.93 0.83
N VAL A 164 3.67 -2.12 0.57
CA VAL A 164 3.08 -3.45 0.36
C VAL A 164 3.58 -4.05 -0.96
N VAL A 165 3.59 -3.25 -2.03
CA VAL A 165 3.94 -3.73 -3.38
C VAL A 165 5.42 -3.61 -3.72
N LEU A 166 6.20 -2.89 -2.90
CA LEU A 166 7.62 -2.61 -3.15
C LEU A 166 8.47 -3.86 -3.43
N PRO A 167 8.29 -5.01 -2.74
CA PRO A 167 9.06 -6.22 -3.05
C PRO A 167 8.83 -6.73 -4.48
N ASP A 168 7.57 -6.88 -4.89
CA ASP A 168 7.24 -7.34 -6.26
C ASP A 168 7.59 -6.27 -7.31
N MET A 169 7.39 -4.99 -6.98
CA MET A 169 7.83 -3.88 -7.82
C MET A 169 9.34 -3.93 -8.08
N SER A 170 10.14 -4.17 -7.04
CA SER A 170 11.60 -4.32 -7.14
C SER A 170 11.98 -5.48 -8.04
N GLN A 171 11.31 -6.62 -7.90
CA GLN A 171 11.55 -7.80 -8.72
C GLN A 171 11.20 -7.58 -10.18
N LYS A 172 10.03 -7.00 -10.47
CA LYS A 172 9.54 -6.79 -11.85
C LYS A 172 10.26 -5.67 -12.58
N LEU A 173 10.77 -4.67 -11.86
CA LEU A 173 11.44 -3.51 -12.44
C LEU A 173 12.97 -3.53 -12.33
N LYS A 174 13.57 -4.62 -11.83
CA LYS A 174 15.02 -4.75 -11.64
C LYS A 174 15.85 -4.39 -12.89
N ASP A 175 15.36 -4.79 -14.07
CA ASP A 175 16.06 -4.60 -15.34
C ASP A 175 15.83 -3.20 -15.95
N GLN A 176 15.01 -2.36 -15.29
CA GLN A 176 14.69 -0.99 -15.69
C GLN A 176 15.43 0.06 -14.83
N GLY A 177 16.33 -0.38 -13.95
CA GLY A 177 17.08 0.51 -13.05
C GLY A 177 16.26 1.06 -11.88
N PHE A 178 15.16 0.40 -11.51
CA PHE A 178 14.40 0.77 -10.32
C PHE A 178 15.21 0.53 -9.05
N ASP A 179 15.32 1.56 -8.22
CA ASP A 179 15.93 1.50 -6.89
C ASP A 179 14.84 1.68 -5.83
N ALA A 180 14.59 0.63 -5.06
CA ALA A 180 13.58 0.61 -4.02
C ALA A 180 13.87 1.59 -2.89
N ALA A 181 15.14 1.77 -2.53
CA ALA A 181 15.53 2.71 -1.47
C ALA A 181 15.36 4.15 -1.94
N ALA A 182 15.80 4.46 -3.17
CA ALA A 182 15.58 5.78 -3.77
C ALA A 182 14.08 6.08 -3.93
N HIS A 183 13.26 5.09 -4.31
CA HIS A 183 11.81 5.27 -4.43
C HIS A 183 11.14 5.60 -3.08
N LEU A 184 11.57 4.96 -1.99
CA LEU A 184 11.07 5.30 -0.65
C LEU A 184 11.57 6.67 -0.17
N GLN A 185 12.81 7.05 -0.50
CA GLN A 185 13.32 8.39 -0.23
C GLN A 185 12.53 9.47 -0.99
N ALA A 186 12.15 9.20 -2.25
CA ALA A 186 11.29 10.10 -3.01
C ALA A 186 9.92 10.30 -2.35
N TRP A 187 9.32 9.25 -1.77
CA TRP A 187 8.08 9.37 -0.99
C TRP A 187 8.26 10.21 0.28
N GLN A 188 9.38 10.03 0.99
CA GLN A 188 9.70 10.81 2.19
C GLN A 188 9.88 12.30 1.83
N GLY A 189 10.72 12.60 0.84
CA GLY A 189 10.91 13.97 0.37
C GLY A 189 9.62 14.59 -0.17
N TYR A 190 8.74 13.80 -0.80
CA TYR A 190 7.45 14.31 -1.27
C TYR A 190 6.56 14.72 -0.11
N GLY A 191 6.51 13.91 0.96
CA GLY A 191 5.81 14.24 2.19
C GLY A 191 6.36 15.50 2.87
N GLU A 192 7.69 15.66 2.91
CA GLU A 192 8.36 16.86 3.44
C GLU A 192 8.03 18.11 2.62
N ALA A 193 8.16 18.04 1.29
CA ALA A 193 7.81 19.15 0.39
C ALA A 193 6.34 19.55 0.53
N ILE A 194 5.42 18.58 0.70
CA ILE A 194 4.02 18.88 1.00
C ILE A 194 3.89 19.59 2.35
N ALA A 195 4.56 19.13 3.40
CA ALA A 195 4.46 19.72 4.73
C ALA A 195 4.98 21.16 4.77
N GLU A 196 6.06 21.44 4.03
CA GLU A 196 6.70 22.76 3.92
C GLU A 196 5.97 23.70 2.96
N GLY A 197 5.09 23.17 2.11
CA GLY A 197 4.42 23.95 1.08
C GLY A 197 5.26 24.21 -0.16
N ASP A 198 6.35 23.44 -0.36
CA ASP A 198 7.22 23.55 -1.53
C ASP A 198 6.55 22.88 -2.75
N ALA A 199 5.85 23.69 -3.52
CA ALA A 199 5.10 23.23 -4.68
C ALA A 199 5.98 22.74 -5.84
N ASP A 200 7.20 23.27 -5.98
CA ASP A 200 8.06 22.94 -7.11
C ASP A 200 8.78 21.61 -6.86
N GLU A 201 9.29 21.42 -5.64
CA GLU A 201 9.88 20.15 -5.25
C GLU A 201 8.82 19.04 -5.16
N ALA A 202 7.64 19.34 -4.61
CA ALA A 202 6.54 18.36 -4.55
C ALA A 202 6.12 17.90 -5.96
N LYS A 203 6.07 18.79 -6.97
CA LYS A 203 5.80 18.40 -8.37
C LYS A 203 6.92 17.56 -8.96
N ARG A 204 8.19 17.91 -8.70
CA ARG A 204 9.34 17.15 -9.19
C ARG A 204 9.31 15.72 -8.69
N LEU A 205 9.14 15.54 -7.37
CA LEU A 205 9.06 14.24 -6.73
C LEU A 205 7.79 13.47 -7.13
N SER A 206 6.65 14.15 -7.26
CA SER A 206 5.42 13.57 -7.80
C SER A 206 5.64 12.94 -9.17
N ALA A 207 6.32 13.63 -10.09
CA ALA A 207 6.61 13.11 -11.43
C ALA A 207 7.46 11.83 -11.37
N GLU A 208 8.45 11.78 -10.49
CA GLU A 208 9.29 10.59 -10.25
C GLU A 208 8.48 9.42 -9.68
N LEU A 209 7.63 9.68 -8.69
CA LEU A 209 6.76 8.67 -8.09
C LEU A 209 5.74 8.12 -9.10
N VAL A 210 5.14 9.00 -9.91
CA VAL A 210 4.23 8.61 -11.00
C VAL A 210 4.95 7.75 -12.02
N GLN A 211 6.17 8.12 -12.44
CA GLN A 211 6.94 7.35 -13.43
C GLN A 211 7.09 5.89 -13.00
N TRP A 212 7.52 5.64 -11.76
CA TRP A 212 7.77 4.30 -11.27
C TRP A 212 6.49 3.50 -11.03
N ASN A 213 5.45 4.13 -10.46
CA ASN A 213 4.13 3.50 -10.32
C ASN A 213 3.56 3.10 -11.70
N CYS A 214 3.67 3.96 -12.71
CA CYS A 214 3.24 3.65 -14.07
C CYS A 214 4.08 2.53 -14.70
N ALA A 215 5.40 2.51 -14.47
CA ALA A 215 6.26 1.42 -14.94
C ALA A 215 5.82 0.07 -14.33
N TYR A 216 5.51 0.06 -13.04
CA TYR A 216 5.02 -1.14 -12.37
C TYR A 216 3.63 -1.57 -12.84
N GLN A 217 2.70 -0.62 -13.05
CA GLN A 217 1.40 -0.93 -13.67
C GLN A 217 1.55 -1.60 -15.04
N ARG A 218 2.46 -1.12 -15.89
CA ARG A 218 2.76 -1.78 -17.17
C ARG A 218 3.37 -3.17 -16.99
N ALA A 219 4.25 -3.35 -16.01
CA ALA A 219 4.84 -4.66 -15.69
C ALA A 219 3.78 -5.66 -15.17
N LEU A 220 2.70 -5.17 -14.58
CA LEU A 220 1.52 -5.96 -14.21
C LEU A 220 0.53 -6.15 -15.38
N ALA A 221 0.85 -5.67 -16.58
CA ALA A 221 -0.02 -5.68 -17.76
C ALA A 221 -1.33 -4.88 -17.60
N ILE A 222 -1.36 -3.86 -16.74
CA ILE A 222 -2.41 -2.84 -16.75
C ILE A 222 -2.26 -2.03 -18.04
N ARG A 223 -3.34 -1.90 -18.80
CA ARG A 223 -3.32 -1.29 -20.15
C ARG A 223 -2.90 0.18 -20.12
N GLU A 224 -3.36 0.93 -19.14
CA GLU A 224 -3.13 2.36 -19.01
C GLU A 224 -2.71 2.69 -17.58
N CYS A 225 -1.69 3.54 -17.42
CA CYS A 225 -1.35 4.02 -16.09
C CYS A 225 -2.50 4.87 -15.54
N THR A 226 -3.17 4.37 -14.51
CA THR A 226 -4.38 4.98 -13.96
C THR A 226 -4.42 4.88 -12.44
N SER A 227 -5.12 5.83 -11.81
CA SER A 227 -5.41 5.83 -10.38
C SER A 227 -6.86 5.50 -10.05
N SER A 228 -7.72 5.37 -11.07
CA SER A 228 -9.18 5.44 -10.93
C SER A 228 -9.97 4.51 -11.82
N ALA A 229 -9.45 4.11 -13.00
CA ALA A 229 -10.17 3.19 -13.86
C ALA A 229 -10.12 1.78 -13.25
N ASP A 230 -11.29 1.17 -13.11
CA ASP A 230 -11.38 -0.21 -12.66
C ASP A 230 -10.81 -1.16 -13.73
N GLU A 231 -10.26 -2.30 -13.31
CA GLU A 231 -9.88 -3.32 -14.27
C GLU A 231 -11.13 -3.92 -14.92
N VAL A 232 -10.98 -4.33 -16.17
CA VAL A 232 -12.02 -5.05 -16.91
C VAL A 232 -11.65 -6.51 -16.96
N SER A 233 -12.62 -7.40 -16.74
CA SER A 233 -12.40 -8.84 -16.93
C SER A 233 -11.84 -9.06 -18.33
N ALA A 234 -10.71 -9.75 -18.44
CA ALA A 234 -10.25 -10.23 -19.73
C ALA A 234 -11.40 -11.05 -20.33
N LYS A 235 -11.95 -10.62 -21.47
CA LYS A 235 -12.90 -11.47 -22.21
C LYS A 235 -12.17 -12.79 -22.47
N ALA A 236 -12.76 -13.90 -22.04
CA ALA A 236 -12.29 -15.21 -22.45
C ALA A 236 -12.18 -15.20 -23.99
N PRO A 237 -11.02 -15.59 -24.57
CA PRO A 237 -10.92 -15.76 -26.01
C PRO A 237 -11.91 -16.80 -26.53
#